data_AF-A0AAE6WMW8-F1
#
_entry.id   AF-A0AAE6WMW8-F1
#
_cell.length_a   1.000
_cell.length_b   1.000
_cell.length_c   1.000
_cell.angle_alpha   90.00
_cell.angle_beta   90.00
_cell.angle_gamma   90.00
#
_symmetry.space_group_name_H-M   'P 1'
#
loop_
_entity.id
_entity.type
_entity.pdbx_description
1 polymer ?
#
loop_
_entity_poly.entity_id
_entity_poly.type
_entity_poly.pdbx_seq_one_letter_code
_entity_poly.pdbx_strand_id
1 'polypeptide(L)'
;MNTTTTSTSTTTNPYSYLLWIGYLILAIGGSALYGASLSLHFEHWSFDLGAYWVIISASCSWILLFGTTYLIGYKKISLRWLIQISLETVVYGVTVLIAASLVNLIAKGLHFPSLLMVTPNILLVLFSNILMADHYIGEMKTQHFSPPLSLLLWLTLLDGFGIFFLYFFGKMF
;
A
#
# COMPACT_ATOMS: atom_id res chain seq x y z
N MET A 1 47.56 29.03 -17.87
CA MET A 1 46.35 29.46 -17.16
C MET A 1 45.39 28.29 -17.19
N ASN A 2 45.21 27.59 -16.06
CA ASN A 2 44.26 26.48 -15.95
C ASN A 2 42.94 27.03 -15.42
N THR A 3 41.91 27.00 -16.26
CA THR A 3 40.52 27.31 -15.92
C THR A 3 39.91 26.11 -15.22
N THR A 4 39.83 26.16 -13.90
CA THR A 4 39.09 25.19 -13.09
C THR A 4 37.60 25.47 -13.22
N THR A 5 36.89 24.71 -14.06
CA THR A 5 35.43 24.73 -14.13
C THR A 5 34.86 24.02 -12.89
N THR A 6 34.39 24.80 -11.94
CA THR A 6 33.62 24.35 -10.79
C THR A 6 32.22 23.93 -11.27
N SER A 7 32.00 22.63 -11.47
CA SER A 7 30.68 22.09 -11.70
C SER A 7 29.87 22.17 -10.40
N THR A 8 29.00 23.18 -10.30
CA THR A 8 27.94 23.25 -9.30
C THR A 8 27.00 22.06 -9.48
N SER A 9 27.23 21.01 -8.70
CA SER A 9 26.28 19.91 -8.55
C SER A 9 25.06 20.46 -7.83
N THR A 10 24.01 20.78 -8.59
CA THR A 10 22.67 21.02 -8.06
C THR A 10 22.26 19.74 -7.36
N THR A 11 22.38 19.70 -6.04
CA THR A 11 21.89 18.62 -5.19
C THR A 11 20.37 18.66 -5.24
N THR A 12 19.79 18.08 -6.29
CA THR A 12 18.37 17.73 -6.33
C THR A 12 18.11 16.81 -5.16
N ASN A 13 17.53 17.33 -4.09
CA ASN A 13 17.08 16.52 -2.98
C ASN A 13 16.02 15.54 -3.55
N PRO A 14 16.31 14.23 -3.64
CA PRO A 14 15.40 13.29 -4.29
C PRO A 14 14.11 13.09 -3.48
N TYR A 15 14.07 13.61 -2.25
CA TYR A 15 12.94 13.48 -1.32
C TYR A 15 12.16 14.80 -1.24
N SER A 16 11.19 14.96 -2.13
CA SER A 16 10.26 16.09 -2.10
C SER A 16 9.10 15.79 -1.16
N TYR A 17 8.92 16.60 -0.11
CA TYR A 17 7.76 16.48 0.80
C TYR A 17 6.42 16.60 0.06
N LEU A 18 6.37 17.34 -1.04
CA LEU A 18 5.16 17.43 -1.88
C LEU A 18 4.82 16.09 -2.52
N LEU A 19 5.83 15.32 -2.93
CA LEU A 19 5.62 13.98 -3.46
C LEU A 19 5.08 13.04 -2.38
N TRP A 20 5.61 13.11 -1.16
CA TRP A 20 5.11 12.32 -0.03
C TRP A 20 3.65 12.62 0.30
N ILE A 21 3.29 13.89 0.29
CA ILE A 21 1.90 14.32 0.48
C ILE A 21 1.03 13.75 -0.64
N GLY A 22 1.50 13.81 -1.89
CA GLY A 22 0.80 13.22 -3.04
C GLY A 22 0.58 11.71 -2.87
N TYR A 23 1.62 10.97 -2.48
CA TYR A 23 1.51 9.54 -2.21
C TYR A 23 0.55 9.22 -1.06
N LEU A 24 0.58 10.01 0.02
CA LEU A 24 -0.35 9.83 1.14
C LEU A 24 -1.81 10.08 0.73
N ILE A 25 -2.07 11.16 -0.02
CA ILE A 25 -3.40 11.46 -0.55
C ILE A 25 -3.88 10.33 -1.45
N LEU A 26 -3.02 9.84 -2.35
CA LEU A 26 -3.39 8.75 -3.23
C LEU A 26 -3.65 7.46 -2.45
N ALA A 27 -2.79 7.15 -1.47
CA ALA A 27 -2.93 5.99 -0.60
C ALA A 27 -4.27 5.99 0.13
N ILE A 28 -4.58 7.07 0.85
CA ILE A 28 -5.82 7.21 1.62
C ILE A 28 -7.02 7.24 0.67
N GLY A 29 -6.99 8.07 -0.36
CA GLY A 29 -8.09 8.26 -1.30
C GLY A 29 -8.41 7.00 -2.09
N GLY A 30 -7.41 6.29 -2.59
CA GLY A 30 -7.61 5.05 -3.33
C GLY A 30 -8.04 3.89 -2.44
N SER A 31 -7.54 3.83 -1.20
CA SER A 31 -8.02 2.87 -0.19
C SER A 31 -9.48 3.13 0.19
N ALA A 32 -9.84 4.40 0.39
CA ALA A 32 -11.21 4.82 0.66
C ALA A 32 -12.14 4.45 -0.50
N LEU A 33 -11.75 4.81 -1.73
CA LEU A 33 -12.51 4.52 -2.94
C LEU A 33 -12.73 3.01 -3.12
N TYR A 34 -11.67 2.22 -2.92
CA TYR A 34 -11.76 0.77 -3.02
C TYR A 34 -12.68 0.20 -1.94
N GLY A 35 -12.47 0.54 -0.67
CA GLY A 35 -13.31 0.07 0.43
C GLY A 35 -14.78 0.44 0.27
N ALA A 36 -15.07 1.65 -0.21
CA ALA A 36 -16.42 2.11 -0.46
C ALA A 36 -17.07 1.44 -1.68
N SER A 37 -16.29 1.17 -2.74
CA SER A 37 -16.78 0.40 -3.88
C SER A 37 -17.04 -1.06 -3.52
N LEU A 38 -16.23 -1.60 -2.61
CA LEU A 38 -16.33 -2.98 -2.14
C LEU A 38 -17.61 -3.19 -1.35
N SER A 39 -17.99 -2.25 -0.48
CA SER A 39 -19.24 -2.32 0.29
C SER A 39 -20.52 -2.34 -0.56
N LEU A 40 -20.47 -1.96 -1.84
CA LEU A 40 -21.59 -2.16 -2.77
C LEU A 40 -21.95 -3.64 -3.01
N HIS A 41 -21.00 -4.54 -2.68
CA HIS A 41 -21.09 -6.00 -2.84
C HIS A 41 -21.16 -6.75 -1.50
N PHE A 42 -21.01 -6.06 -0.37
CA PHE A 42 -21.14 -6.64 0.97
C PHE A 42 -22.33 -6.00 1.71
N GLU A 43 -23.41 -6.77 1.87
CA GLU A 43 -24.67 -6.26 2.44
C GLU A 43 -24.56 -5.71 3.87
N HIS A 44 -23.52 -6.11 4.62
CA HIS A 44 -23.34 -5.73 6.01
C HIS A 44 -22.53 -4.42 6.17
N TRP A 45 -21.91 -3.91 5.11
CA TRP A 45 -21.07 -2.72 5.20
C TRP A 45 -21.78 -1.53 4.54
N SER A 46 -21.91 -0.43 5.28
CA SER A 46 -22.24 0.84 4.64
C SER A 46 -21.07 1.34 3.80
N PHE A 47 -21.35 2.27 2.89
CA PHE A 47 -20.33 2.87 2.02
C PHE A 47 -19.16 3.45 2.83
N ASP A 48 -19.48 4.24 3.85
CA ASP A 48 -18.51 4.92 4.71
C ASP A 48 -17.72 3.94 5.59
N LEU A 49 -18.39 2.91 6.12
CA LEU A 49 -17.74 1.88 6.93
C LEU A 49 -16.75 1.07 6.10
N GLY A 50 -17.10 0.70 4.86
CA GLY A 50 -16.19 0.00 3.96
C GLY A 50 -14.90 0.80 3.69
N ALA A 51 -15.02 2.10 3.42
CA ALA A 51 -13.87 2.99 3.27
C ALA A 51 -13.01 3.02 4.55
N TYR A 52 -13.66 3.24 5.70
CA TYR A 52 -13.00 3.36 6.99
C TYR A 52 -12.23 2.09 7.38
N TRP A 53 -12.84 0.92 7.22
CA TRP A 53 -12.22 -0.36 7.55
C TRP A 53 -11.01 -0.68 6.69
N VAL A 54 -11.06 -0.39 5.40
CA VAL A 54 -9.91 -0.57 4.51
C VAL A 54 -8.78 0.40 4.88
N ILE A 55 -9.07 1.68 5.11
CA ILE A 55 -8.06 2.67 5.49
C ILE A 55 -7.35 2.26 6.78
N ILE A 56 -8.09 1.94 7.82
CA ILE A 56 -7.50 1.62 9.13
C ILE A 56 -6.74 0.30 9.07
N SER A 57 -7.32 -0.74 8.49
CA SER A 57 -6.65 -2.03 8.37
C SER A 57 -5.32 -1.88 7.63
N ALA A 58 -5.33 -1.21 6.47
CA ALA A 58 -4.11 -0.95 5.71
C ALA A 58 -3.11 -0.11 6.51
N SER A 59 -3.55 0.97 7.14
CA SER A 59 -2.68 1.86 7.93
C SER A 59 -2.00 1.14 9.08
N CYS A 60 -2.74 0.33 9.84
CA CYS A 60 -2.19 -0.44 10.95
C CYS A 60 -1.16 -1.46 10.47
N SER A 61 -1.44 -2.19 9.39
CA SER A 61 -0.49 -3.12 8.77
C SER A 61 0.78 -2.44 8.28
N TRP A 62 0.65 -1.28 7.62
CA TRP A 62 1.79 -0.51 7.16
C TRP A 62 2.64 0.01 8.32
N ILE A 63 2.02 0.50 9.40
CA ILE A 63 2.73 0.92 10.61
C ILE A 63 3.50 -0.25 11.23
N LEU A 64 2.90 -1.44 11.31
CA LEU A 64 3.58 -2.63 11.83
C LEU A 64 4.76 -3.07 10.97
N LEU A 65 4.56 -3.13 9.65
CA LEU A 65 5.63 -3.48 8.70
C LEU A 65 6.77 -2.48 8.78
N PHE A 66 6.46 -1.18 8.71
CA PHE A 66 7.44 -0.09 8.79
C PHE A 66 8.21 -0.13 10.11
N GLY A 67 7.50 -0.16 11.24
CA GLY A 67 8.10 -0.14 12.56
C GLY A 67 9.02 -1.35 12.79
N THR A 68 8.56 -2.55 12.43
CA THR A 68 9.36 -3.77 12.60
C THR A 68 10.57 -3.80 11.68
N THR A 69 10.41 -3.40 10.42
CA THR A 69 11.52 -3.31 9.47
C THR A 69 12.56 -2.30 9.94
N TYR A 70 12.13 -1.14 10.43
CA TYR A 70 13.03 -0.14 11.00
C TYR A 70 13.77 -0.67 12.22
N LEU A 71 13.09 -1.37 13.14
CA LEU A 71 13.74 -1.93 14.34
C LEU A 71 14.80 -2.99 13.99
N ILE A 72 14.51 -3.88 13.05
CA ILE A 72 15.46 -4.90 12.59
C ILE A 72 16.62 -4.25 11.81
N GLY A 73 16.32 -3.23 11.00
CA GLY A 73 17.25 -2.55 10.11
C GLY A 73 17.88 -1.26 10.67
N TYR A 74 17.66 -0.91 11.93
CA TYR A 74 17.87 0.44 12.50
C TYR A 74 19.25 1.04 12.22
N LYS A 75 20.29 0.21 12.17
CA LYS A 75 21.67 0.65 11.92
C LYS A 75 22.06 0.72 10.43
N LYS A 76 21.24 0.19 9.54
CA LYS A 76 21.53 0.01 8.11
C LYS A 76 20.60 0.84 7.22
N ILE A 77 19.39 1.12 7.68
CA ILE A 77 18.34 1.74 6.87
C ILE A 77 18.01 3.12 7.44
N SER A 78 18.10 4.13 6.58
CA SER A 78 17.64 5.49 6.90
C SER A 78 16.12 5.50 7.04
N LEU A 79 15.62 6.12 8.12
CA LEU A 79 14.19 6.32 8.34
C LEU A 79 13.52 7.03 7.15
N ARG A 80 14.19 8.03 6.57
CA ARG A 80 13.66 8.78 5.41
C ARG A 80 13.53 7.90 4.17
N TRP A 81 14.50 7.03 3.93
CA TRP A 81 14.45 6.08 2.82
C TRP A 81 13.31 5.08 3.02
N LEU A 82 13.14 4.57 4.24
CA LEU A 82 12.07 3.63 4.53
C LEU A 82 10.68 4.27 4.37
N ILE A 83 10.52 5.55 4.75
CA ILE A 83 9.28 6.31 4.51
C ILE A 83 9.03 6.43 3.00
N GLN A 84 10.04 6.83 2.22
CA GLN A 84 9.94 6.95 0.76
C GLN A 84 9.44 5.63 0.14
N ILE A 85 10.16 4.53 0.37
CA ILE A 85 9.86 3.24 -0.25
C ILE A 85 8.51 2.72 0.21
N SER A 86 8.14 2.94 1.48
CA SER A 86 6.81 2.55 1.96
C SER A 86 5.71 3.31 1.21
N LEU A 87 5.84 4.63 1.05
CA LEU A 87 4.88 5.44 0.31
C LEU A 87 4.83 5.08 -1.18
N GLU A 88 5.97 4.86 -1.82
CA GLU A 88 6.05 4.41 -3.22
C GLU A 88 5.38 3.04 -3.40
N THR A 89 5.70 2.09 -2.53
CA THR A 89 5.11 0.76 -2.55
C THR A 89 3.59 0.82 -2.42
N VAL A 90 3.06 1.60 -1.48
CA VAL A 90 1.61 1.76 -1.31
C VAL A 90 0.95 2.23 -2.61
N VAL A 91 1.58 3.16 -3.33
CA VAL A 91 1.05 3.72 -4.57
C VAL A 91 0.91 2.67 -5.68
N TYR A 92 1.87 1.75 -5.79
CA TYR A 92 1.77 0.63 -6.73
C TYR A 92 0.51 -0.21 -6.46
N GLY A 93 0.29 -0.58 -5.20
CA GLY A 93 -0.87 -1.40 -4.86
C GLY A 93 -2.18 -0.65 -5.00
N VAL A 94 -2.23 0.60 -4.54
CA VAL A 94 -3.43 1.42 -4.57
C VAL A 94 -3.87 1.76 -5.99
N THR A 95 -2.93 1.89 -6.94
CA THR A 95 -3.27 2.05 -8.36
C THR A 95 -4.10 0.87 -8.88
N VAL A 96 -3.75 -0.35 -8.50
CA VAL A 96 -4.55 -1.56 -8.82
C VAL A 96 -5.91 -1.52 -8.12
N LEU A 97 -5.97 -1.08 -6.86
CA LEU A 97 -7.23 -0.99 -6.11
C LEU A 97 -8.18 0.09 -6.67
N ILE A 98 -7.66 1.19 -7.20
CA ILE A 98 -8.47 2.19 -7.93
C ILE A 98 -9.08 1.55 -9.17
N ALA A 99 -8.32 0.75 -9.94
CA ALA A 99 -8.86 0.01 -11.07
C ALA A 99 -9.91 -1.03 -10.62
N ALA A 100 -9.67 -1.72 -9.49
CA ALA A 100 -10.65 -2.62 -8.89
C ALA A 100 -11.94 -1.91 -8.49
N SER A 101 -11.84 -0.65 -8.06
CA SER A 101 -13.01 0.19 -7.73
C SER A 101 -13.88 0.43 -8.96
N LEU A 102 -13.27 0.67 -10.12
CA LEU A 102 -14.00 0.80 -11.39
C LEU A 102 -14.71 -0.51 -11.76
N VAL A 103 -14.03 -1.65 -11.59
CA VAL A 103 -14.61 -2.98 -11.82
C VAL A 103 -15.84 -3.19 -10.91
N ASN A 104 -15.75 -2.81 -9.64
CA ASN A 104 -16.85 -2.89 -8.68
C ASN A 104 -18.04 -2.02 -9.07
N LEU A 105 -17.78 -0.78 -9.51
CA LEU A 105 -18.82 0.16 -9.95
C LEU A 105 -19.51 -0.32 -11.23
N ILE A 106 -18.74 -0.79 -12.22
CA ILE A 106 -19.27 -1.33 -13.48
C ILE A 106 -20.14 -2.56 -13.21
N ALA A 107 -19.64 -3.50 -12.40
CA ALA A 107 -20.38 -4.69 -12.03
C ALA A 107 -21.71 -4.35 -11.33
N LYS A 108 -21.69 -3.36 -10.44
CA LYS A 108 -22.91 -2.88 -9.78
C LYS A 108 -23.90 -2.28 -10.77
N GLY A 109 -23.43 -1.44 -11.70
CA GLY A 109 -24.25 -0.82 -12.74
C GLY A 109 -24.84 -1.83 -13.73
N LEU A 110 -24.15 -2.95 -13.95
CA LEU A 110 -24.61 -4.07 -14.78
C LEU A 110 -25.40 -5.13 -13.99
N HIS A 111 -25.70 -4.89 -12.71
CA HIS A 111 -26.43 -5.80 -11.83
C HIS A 111 -25.82 -7.22 -11.71
N PHE A 112 -24.48 -7.32 -11.73
CA PHE A 112 -23.82 -8.60 -11.46
C PHE A 112 -24.13 -9.09 -10.04
N PRO A 113 -24.36 -10.40 -9.84
CA PRO A 113 -24.49 -10.98 -8.51
C PRO A 113 -23.26 -10.69 -7.65
N SER A 114 -23.47 -10.16 -6.43
CA SER A 114 -22.38 -9.80 -5.50
C SER A 114 -21.43 -10.97 -5.20
N LEU A 115 -21.94 -12.19 -5.16
CA LEU A 115 -21.14 -13.40 -4.94
C LEU A 115 -20.08 -13.60 -6.02
N LEU A 116 -20.38 -13.25 -7.28
CA LEU A 116 -19.44 -13.35 -8.39
C LEU A 116 -18.34 -12.29 -8.33
N MET A 117 -18.54 -11.22 -7.57
CA MET A 117 -17.56 -10.15 -7.39
C MET A 117 -16.52 -10.44 -6.30
N VAL A 118 -16.74 -11.47 -5.47
CA VAL A 118 -15.79 -11.87 -4.43
C VAL A 118 -14.46 -12.33 -5.05
N THR A 119 -14.50 -13.25 -6.02
CA THR A 119 -13.29 -13.82 -6.63
C THR A 119 -12.46 -12.76 -7.38
N PRO A 120 -13.03 -11.90 -8.25
CA PRO A 120 -12.27 -10.83 -8.89
C PRO A 120 -11.62 -9.87 -7.90
N ASN A 121 -12.32 -9.47 -6.82
CA ASN A 121 -11.73 -8.59 -5.80
C ASN A 121 -10.56 -9.27 -5.08
N ILE A 122 -10.69 -10.56 -4.71
CA ILE A 122 -9.58 -11.32 -4.13
C ILE A 122 -8.38 -11.36 -5.08
N LEU A 123 -8.61 -11.66 -6.37
CA LEU A 123 -7.53 -11.71 -7.36
C LEU A 123 -6.86 -10.35 -7.56
N LEU A 124 -7.61 -9.26 -7.56
CA LEU A 124 -7.08 -7.90 -7.69
C LEU A 124 -6.27 -7.48 -6.46
N VAL A 125 -6.73 -7.82 -5.25
CA VAL A 125 -5.97 -7.60 -4.01
C VAL A 125 -4.69 -8.43 -4.00
N LEU A 126 -4.75 -9.70 -4.40
CA LEU A 126 -3.56 -10.56 -4.51
C LEU A 126 -2.56 -10.01 -5.54
N PHE A 127 -3.04 -9.58 -6.71
CA PHE A 127 -2.19 -8.98 -7.74
C PHE A 127 -1.54 -7.68 -7.24
N SER A 128 -2.33 -6.82 -6.58
CA SER A 128 -1.84 -5.61 -5.92
C SER A 128 -0.73 -5.93 -4.91
N ASN A 129 -0.94 -6.91 -4.03
CA ASN A 129 0.05 -7.34 -3.05
C ASN A 129 1.32 -7.92 -3.67
N ILE A 130 1.22 -8.67 -4.77
CA ILE A 130 2.39 -9.20 -5.48
C ILE A 130 3.25 -8.06 -6.02
N LEU A 131 2.64 -7.07 -6.71
CA LEU A 131 3.37 -5.93 -7.25
C LEU A 131 4.04 -5.11 -6.16
N MET A 132 3.33 -4.87 -5.06
CA MET A 132 3.88 -4.15 -3.92
C MET A 132 5.02 -4.93 -3.25
N ALA A 133 4.86 -6.23 -3.03
CA ALA A 133 5.89 -7.08 -2.43
C ALA A 133 7.15 -7.12 -3.30
N ASP A 134 7.00 -7.27 -4.62
CA ASP A 134 8.12 -7.29 -5.56
C ASP A 134 8.92 -5.98 -5.51
N HIS A 135 8.23 -4.83 -5.58
CA HIS A 135 8.86 -3.53 -5.46
C HIS A 135 9.55 -3.35 -4.09
N TYR A 136 8.86 -3.63 -2.99
CA TYR A 136 9.40 -3.52 -1.64
C TYR A 136 10.65 -4.40 -1.45
N ILE A 137 10.59 -5.68 -1.85
CA ILE A 137 11.72 -6.61 -1.72
C ILE A 137 12.89 -6.16 -2.60
N GLY A 138 12.61 -5.67 -3.81
CA GLY A 138 13.60 -5.09 -4.71
C GLY A 138 14.35 -3.94 -4.06
N GLU A 139 13.62 -2.99 -3.47
CA GLU A 139 14.19 -1.83 -2.79
C GLU A 139 14.95 -2.21 -1.52
N MET A 140 14.39 -3.11 -0.70
CA MET A 140 15.05 -3.61 0.51
C MET A 140 16.38 -4.33 0.20
N LYS A 141 16.45 -5.04 -0.93
CA LYS A 141 17.69 -5.66 -1.42
C LYS A 141 18.76 -4.63 -1.74
N THR A 142 18.41 -3.43 -2.24
CA THR A 142 19.38 -2.35 -2.50
C THR A 142 20.03 -1.83 -1.21
N GLN A 143 19.35 -1.97 -0.07
CA GLN A 143 19.87 -1.62 1.26
C GLN A 143 20.52 -2.81 1.98
N HIS A 144 20.89 -3.86 1.25
CA HIS A 144 21.47 -5.10 1.77
C HIS A 144 20.60 -5.80 2.83
N PHE A 145 19.29 -5.59 2.77
CA PHE A 145 18.36 -6.34 3.59
C PHE A 145 18.04 -7.69 2.92
N SER A 146 17.80 -8.72 3.73
CA SER A 146 17.59 -10.08 3.23
C SER A 146 16.25 -10.19 2.50
N PRO A 147 16.20 -10.63 1.22
CA PRO A 147 14.95 -10.78 0.50
C PRO A 147 13.98 -11.78 1.16
N PRO A 148 14.41 -12.98 1.63
CA PRO A 148 13.54 -13.89 2.37
C PRO A 148 12.95 -13.26 3.65
N LEU A 149 13.73 -12.44 4.36
CA LEU A 149 13.23 -11.75 5.55
C LEU A 149 12.22 -10.65 5.18
N SER A 150 12.49 -9.91 4.10
CA SER A 150 11.57 -8.88 3.59
C SER A 150 10.23 -9.50 3.20
N LEU A 151 10.26 -10.64 2.50
CA LEU A 151 9.06 -11.40 2.15
C LEU A 151 8.34 -11.94 3.39
N LEU A 152 9.07 -12.46 4.38
CA LEU A 152 8.46 -12.93 5.63
C LEU A 152 7.76 -11.79 6.37
N LEU A 153 8.41 -10.63 6.50
CA LEU A 153 7.81 -9.44 7.11
C LEU A 153 6.59 -8.97 6.32
N TRP A 154 6.65 -8.99 4.99
CA TRP A 154 5.52 -8.65 4.12
C TRP A 154 4.31 -9.55 4.39
N LEU A 155 4.50 -10.87 4.27
CA LEU A 155 3.43 -11.86 4.42
C LEU A 155 2.83 -11.85 5.83
N THR A 156 3.66 -11.67 6.86
CA THR A 156 3.19 -11.70 8.25
C THR A 156 2.59 -10.38 8.69
N LEU A 157 3.29 -9.26 8.48
CA LEU A 157 2.93 -7.95 9.03
C LEU A 157 2.01 -7.13 8.14
N LEU A 158 2.07 -7.32 6.83
CA LEU A 158 1.18 -6.62 5.92
C LEU A 158 -0.06 -7.45 5.61
N ASP A 159 0.14 -8.63 5.00
CA ASP A 159 -0.97 -9.49 4.57
C ASP A 159 -1.68 -10.14 5.77
N GLY A 160 -0.91 -10.78 6.65
CA GLY A 160 -1.44 -11.48 7.82
C GLY A 160 -2.21 -10.54 8.77
N PHE A 161 -1.58 -9.45 9.21
CA PHE A 161 -2.24 -8.47 10.06
C PHE A 161 -3.33 -7.68 9.31
N GLY A 162 -3.21 -7.47 8.00
CA GLY A 162 -4.25 -6.78 7.22
C GLY A 162 -5.55 -7.59 7.19
N ILE A 163 -5.45 -8.90 6.98
CA ILE A 163 -6.60 -9.81 7.08
C ILE A 163 -7.14 -9.82 8.50
N PHE A 164 -6.28 -9.89 9.51
CA PHE A 164 -6.68 -9.87 10.91
C PHE A 164 -7.43 -8.58 11.27
N PHE A 165 -6.90 -7.41 10.92
CA PHE A 165 -7.53 -6.12 11.19
C PHE A 165 -8.83 -5.96 10.41
N LEU A 166 -8.87 -6.34 9.13
CA LEU A 166 -10.09 -6.27 8.34
C LEU A 166 -11.18 -7.17 8.92
N TYR A 167 -10.82 -8.38 9.37
CA TYR A 167 -11.75 -9.28 10.05
C TYR A 167 -12.20 -8.71 11.40
N PHE A 168 -11.27 -8.26 12.24
CA PHE A 168 -11.56 -7.74 13.57
C PHE A 168 -12.48 -6.51 13.51
N PHE A 169 -12.12 -5.55 12.67
CA PHE A 169 -12.90 -4.32 12.50
C PHE A 169 -14.20 -4.55 11.73
N GLY A 170 -14.18 -5.43 10.71
CA GLY A 170 -15.34 -5.71 9.86
C GLY A 170 -16.38 -6.66 10.45
N LYS A 171 -16.09 -7.37 11.55
CA LYS A 171 -17.05 -8.21 12.28
C LYS A 171 -17.57 -7.61 13.59
N MET A 172 -16.90 -6.62 14.17
CA MET A 172 -17.32 -6.03 15.44
C MET A 172 -18.56 -5.12 15.31
N PHE A 173 -19.02 -4.84 14.08
CA PHE A 173 -20.14 -3.97 13.75
C PHE A 173 -20.90 -4.53 12.54
#